data_AF-A0AAP0B563-F1
#
_entry.id   AF-A0AAP0B563-F1
#
_cell.length_a   1.000
_cell.length_b   1.000
_cell.length_c   1.000
_cell.angle_alpha   90.00
_cell.angle_beta   90.00
_cell.angle_gamma   90.00
#
_symmetry.space_group_name_H-M   'P 1'
#
loop_
_entity.id
_entity.type
_entity.pdbx_description
1 polymer ?
#
loop_
_entity_poly.entity_id
_entity_poly.type
_entity_poly.pdbx_seq_one_letter_code
_entity_poly.pdbx_strand_id
1 'polypeptide(L)'
;MIAPLAFVVGLSMAKEAMEDWSRFMQDMKVNKRKVSTHKGNGIFGYRQWHKILVGDVVKVEKDQFFPADLLLLSSSYEDGICYVETMNLDGETNLKVKRAMDATLPLEDDMAFKDFNATIRCEDPNPSLYTFVGNLEYEKQVYSLDPSQILLRDSKLRNTSYIYGVVIFTGHDSKVMQNSTKSPSKRSSIESKMDYIIYVLFTLLVLISMISSILYVSIEVVKVLQAMFINQDIQMYDEESGKPAHARTSNLNEELGQVDTILSDKTAH
;
A
#
# COMPACT_ATOMS: atom_id res chain seq x y z
N MET A 1 11.30 -26.53 -14.77
CA MET A 1 10.05 -26.10 -14.11
C MET A 1 10.13 -24.74 -13.41
N ILE A 2 11.30 -24.30 -12.91
CA ILE A 2 11.43 -23.03 -12.16
C ILE A 2 11.50 -21.79 -13.07
N ALA A 3 12.04 -21.92 -14.29
CA ALA A 3 12.31 -20.79 -15.18
C ALA A 3 11.08 -19.90 -15.50
N PRO A 4 9.87 -20.43 -15.80
CA PRO A 4 8.71 -19.58 -16.06
C PRO A 4 8.23 -18.82 -14.82
N LEU A 5 8.24 -19.45 -13.65
CA LEU A 5 7.83 -18.81 -12.39
C LEU A 5 8.82 -17.68 -12.02
N ALA A 6 10.12 -17.96 -12.12
CA ALA A 6 11.15 -16.96 -11.87
C ALA A 6 11.02 -15.76 -12.83
N PHE A 7 10.69 -16.01 -14.09
CA PHE A 7 10.45 -14.95 -15.07
C PHE A 7 9.25 -14.08 -14.70
N VAL A 8 8.10 -14.69 -14.36
CA VAL A 8 6.88 -13.94 -13.99
C VAL A 8 7.09 -13.12 -12.71
N VAL A 9 7.67 -13.73 -11.67
CA VAL A 9 7.96 -13.03 -10.41
C VAL A 9 8.95 -11.89 -10.65
N GLY A 10 10.01 -12.14 -11.44
CA GLY A 10 10.98 -11.11 -11.81
C GLY A 10 10.36 -9.94 -12.56
N LEU A 11 9.43 -10.20 -13.49
CA LEU A 11 8.71 -9.16 -14.22
C LEU A 11 7.85 -8.30 -13.29
N SER A 12 7.11 -8.93 -12.36
CA SER A 12 6.28 -8.22 -11.38
C SER A 12 7.13 -7.35 -10.44
N MET A 13 8.23 -7.89 -9.91
CA MET A 13 9.16 -7.14 -9.07
C MET A 13 9.78 -5.95 -9.81
N ALA A 14 10.16 -6.14 -11.08
CA ALA A 14 10.70 -5.05 -11.90
C ALA A 14 9.67 -3.93 -12.10
N LYS A 15 8.40 -4.28 -12.37
CA LYS A 15 7.31 -3.31 -12.50
C LYS A 15 7.07 -2.54 -11.20
N GLU A 16 6.96 -3.23 -10.06
CA GLU A 16 6.77 -2.60 -8.75
C GLU A 16 7.94 -1.66 -8.41
N ALA A 17 9.18 -2.10 -8.68
CA ALA A 17 10.37 -1.28 -8.49
C ALA A 17 10.37 -0.02 -9.37
N MET A 18 9.90 -0.12 -10.63
CA MET A 18 9.75 1.06 -11.50
C MET A 18 8.70 2.05 -10.96
N GLU A 19 7.56 1.55 -10.45
CA GLU A 19 6.52 2.39 -9.86
C GLU A 19 6.96 3.07 -8.56
N ASP A 20 7.65 2.33 -7.68
CA ASP A 20 8.27 2.88 -6.46
C ASP A 20 9.34 3.92 -6.80
N TRP A 21 10.17 3.66 -7.81
CA TRP A 21 11.20 4.62 -8.25
C TRP A 21 10.59 5.92 -8.75
N SER A 22 9.50 5.83 -9.52
CA SER A 22 8.77 7.02 -9.99
C SER A 22 8.24 7.86 -8.82
N ARG A 23 7.66 7.21 -7.80
CA ARG A 23 7.20 7.89 -6.57
C ARG A 23 8.35 8.56 -5.82
N PHE A 24 9.46 7.84 -5.64
CA PHE A 24 10.66 8.40 -5.00
C PHE A 24 11.17 9.65 -5.74
N MET A 25 11.20 9.60 -7.07
CA MET A 25 11.61 10.75 -7.88
C MET A 25 10.66 11.95 -7.73
N GLN A 26 9.35 11.70 -7.60
CA GLN A 26 8.34 12.74 -7.34
C GLN A 26 8.55 13.38 -5.95
N ASP A 27 8.72 12.57 -4.91
CA ASP A 27 8.99 13.06 -3.54
C ASP A 27 10.28 13.88 -3.49
N MET A 28 11.34 13.39 -4.14
CA MET A 28 12.61 14.10 -4.22
C MET A 28 12.47 15.45 -4.94
N LYS A 29 11.62 15.54 -5.96
CA LYS A 29 11.36 16.81 -6.67
C LYS A 29 10.67 17.83 -5.76
N VAL A 30 9.71 17.41 -4.94
CA VAL A 30 9.04 18.28 -3.96
C VAL A 30 10.02 18.72 -2.87
N ASN A 31 10.79 17.79 -2.32
CA ASN A 31 11.75 18.06 -1.25
C ASN A 31 12.90 18.99 -1.68
N LYS A 32 13.25 19.01 -2.96
CA LYS A 32 14.28 19.89 -3.55
C LYS A 32 13.78 21.31 -3.86
N ARG A 33 12.47 21.59 -3.71
CA ARG A 33 11.94 22.97 -3.83
C ARG A 33 12.65 23.89 -2.84
N LYS A 34 12.74 25.17 -3.18
CA LYS A 34 13.41 26.19 -2.39
C LYS A 34 12.37 27.15 -1.80
N VAL A 35 12.65 27.65 -0.62
CA VAL A 35 11.93 28.75 0.01
C VAL A 35 12.95 29.73 0.59
N SER A 36 12.57 31.00 0.71
CA SER A 36 13.41 32.00 1.34
C SER A 36 13.32 31.85 2.86
N THR A 37 14.46 31.70 3.54
CA THR A 37 14.53 31.51 4.99
C THR A 37 15.43 32.55 5.62
N HIS A 38 15.08 33.05 6.80
CA HIS A 38 15.91 33.97 7.57
C HIS A 38 17.20 33.27 8.01
N LYS A 39 18.35 33.91 7.76
CA LYS A 39 19.69 33.41 8.10
C LYS A 39 20.30 34.17 9.28
N GLY A 40 19.55 35.04 9.94
CA GLY A 40 20.04 35.99 10.94
C GLY A 40 20.25 37.39 10.38
N ASN A 41 20.29 38.38 11.27
CA ASN A 41 20.55 39.80 10.98
C ASN A 41 19.61 40.43 9.93
N GLY A 42 18.38 39.92 9.79
CA GLY A 42 17.42 40.40 8.79
C GLY A 42 17.77 40.01 7.35
N ILE A 43 18.64 39.02 7.14
CA ILE A 43 19.04 38.54 5.81
C ILE A 43 18.27 37.27 5.49
N PHE A 44 17.52 37.29 4.39
CA PHE A 44 16.86 36.12 3.86
C PHE A 44 17.67 35.46 2.75
N GLY A 45 17.69 34.14 2.73
CA GLY A 45 18.33 33.40 1.65
C GLY A 45 17.66 32.06 1.40
N TYR A 46 17.81 31.55 0.18
CA TYR A 46 17.16 30.32 -0.23
C TYR A 46 17.68 29.09 0.50
N ARG A 47 16.75 28.27 1.00
CA ARG A 47 16.99 26.95 1.59
C ARG A 47 16.06 25.92 0.94
N GLN A 48 16.52 24.68 0.83
CA GLN A 48 15.70 23.58 0.30
C GLN A 48 14.72 23.09 1.36
N TRP A 49 13.54 22.64 0.92
CA TRP A 49 12.46 22.21 1.83
C TRP A 49 12.89 21.12 2.80
N HIS A 50 13.66 20.12 2.34
CA HIS A 50 14.17 19.05 3.21
C HIS A 50 15.12 19.50 4.33
N LYS A 51 15.63 20.74 4.26
CA LYS A 51 16.52 21.29 5.29
C LYS A 51 15.79 22.20 6.28
N ILE A 52 14.52 22.52 6.08
CA ILE A 52 13.75 23.43 6.94
C ILE A 52 13.52 22.80 8.31
N LEU A 53 13.68 23.60 9.37
CA LEU A 53 13.50 23.17 10.74
C LEU A 53 12.36 23.97 11.40
N VAL A 54 11.80 23.40 12.47
CA VAL A 54 10.83 24.12 13.32
C VAL A 54 11.48 25.36 13.89
N GLY A 55 10.76 26.48 13.88
CA GLY A 55 11.25 27.80 14.28
C GLY A 55 11.95 28.61 13.18
N ASP A 56 12.23 28.02 12.00
CA ASP A 56 12.73 28.80 10.86
C ASP A 56 11.68 29.84 10.44
N VAL A 57 12.08 31.10 10.30
CA VAL A 57 11.25 32.14 9.66
C VAL A 57 11.41 32.04 8.15
N VAL A 58 10.29 31.91 7.45
CA VAL A 58 10.24 31.74 6.00
C VAL A 58 9.46 32.87 5.35
N LYS A 59 9.98 33.34 4.22
CA LYS A 59 9.28 34.26 3.32
C LYS A 59 8.81 33.48 2.11
N VAL A 60 7.50 33.46 1.90
CA VAL A 60 6.86 32.72 0.81
C VAL A 60 6.27 33.72 -0.17
N GLU A 61 6.64 33.63 -1.44
CA GLU A 61 6.18 34.55 -2.47
C GLU A 61 4.89 34.08 -3.14
N LYS A 62 4.24 34.99 -3.87
CA LYS A 62 3.03 34.72 -4.63
C LYS A 62 3.18 33.47 -5.50
N ASP A 63 2.12 32.67 -5.55
CA ASP A 63 2.01 31.44 -6.33
C ASP A 63 3.00 30.33 -5.91
N GLN A 64 3.61 30.43 -4.74
CA GLN A 64 4.40 29.35 -4.13
C GLN A 64 3.58 28.52 -3.14
N PHE A 65 3.97 27.26 -2.98
CA PHE A 65 3.40 26.35 -1.99
C PHE A 65 4.08 26.53 -0.64
N PHE A 66 3.34 26.29 0.45
CA PHE A 66 3.93 26.30 1.78
C PHE A 66 4.77 25.03 2.03
N PRO A 67 6.02 25.17 2.50
CA PRO A 67 6.92 24.05 2.70
C PRO A 67 6.57 23.14 3.88
N ALA A 68 5.88 23.71 4.87
CA ALA A 68 5.61 23.15 6.19
C ALA A 68 4.35 23.84 6.74
N ASP A 69 3.88 23.44 7.92
CA ASP A 69 2.80 24.18 8.58
C ASP A 69 3.39 25.43 9.23
N LEU A 70 2.87 26.60 8.87
CA LEU A 70 3.39 27.89 9.28
C LEU A 70 2.39 28.65 10.13
N LEU A 71 2.88 29.40 11.11
CA LEU A 71 2.14 30.51 11.72
C LEU A 71 2.38 31.76 10.87
N LEU A 72 1.30 32.40 10.41
CA LEU A 72 1.35 33.65 9.68
C LEU A 72 1.74 34.80 10.62
N LEU A 73 2.89 35.43 10.34
CA LEU A 73 3.39 36.59 11.10
C LEU A 73 2.95 37.90 10.44
N SER A 74 3.10 38.01 9.13
CA SER A 74 2.70 39.20 8.38
C SER A 74 2.51 38.85 6.91
N SER A 75 1.79 39.71 6.19
CA SER A 75 1.59 39.60 4.75
C SER A 75 2.01 40.88 4.05
N SER A 76 2.02 40.87 2.73
CA SER A 76 2.25 42.08 1.93
C SER A 76 1.11 43.12 2.01
N TYR A 77 0.02 42.81 2.72
CA TYR A 77 -1.09 43.74 2.94
C TYR A 77 -1.02 44.31 4.35
N GLU A 78 -1.35 45.59 4.51
CA GLU A 78 -1.29 46.31 5.80
C GLU A 78 -2.23 45.71 6.87
N ASP A 79 -3.31 45.05 6.46
CA ASP A 79 -4.26 44.36 7.34
C ASP A 79 -3.83 42.93 7.72
N GLY A 80 -2.66 42.48 7.23
CA GLY A 80 -2.10 41.16 7.49
C GLY A 80 -2.88 40.00 6.87
N ILE A 81 -3.74 40.28 5.89
CA ILE A 81 -4.54 39.24 5.23
C ILE A 81 -3.71 38.53 4.15
N CYS A 82 -3.93 37.23 3.96
CA CYS A 82 -3.48 36.52 2.78
C CYS A 82 -4.54 35.53 2.27
N TYR A 83 -4.44 35.18 0.99
CA TYR A 83 -5.36 34.23 0.35
C TYR A 83 -4.65 32.91 0.07
N VAL A 84 -5.28 31.82 0.47
CA VAL A 84 -4.72 30.48 0.39
C VAL A 84 -5.64 29.57 -0.42
N GLU A 85 -5.06 28.89 -1.40
CA GLU A 85 -5.74 27.82 -2.14
C GLU A 85 -5.43 26.48 -1.48
N THR A 86 -6.48 25.75 -1.07
CA THR A 86 -6.38 24.45 -0.38
C THR A 86 -6.81 23.26 -1.25
N MET A 87 -6.89 23.42 -2.58
CA MET A 87 -7.31 22.36 -3.50
C MET A 87 -6.55 21.04 -3.30
N ASN A 88 -5.27 21.10 -2.90
CA ASN A 88 -4.44 19.92 -2.63
C ASN A 88 -4.81 19.16 -1.34
N LEU A 89 -5.52 19.79 -0.41
CA LEU A 89 -5.86 19.22 0.90
C LEU A 89 -7.29 18.68 0.93
N ASP A 90 -8.27 19.51 0.57
CA ASP A 90 -9.70 19.23 0.71
C ASP A 90 -10.47 19.31 -0.62
N GLY A 91 -9.81 19.63 -1.73
CA GLY A 91 -10.43 19.76 -3.04
C GLY A 91 -11.29 21.02 -3.19
N GLU A 92 -11.30 21.93 -2.21
CA GLU A 92 -12.01 23.20 -2.33
C GLU A 92 -11.30 24.12 -3.33
N THR A 93 -12.08 24.70 -4.25
CA THR A 93 -11.58 25.65 -5.28
C THR A 93 -11.60 27.10 -4.81
N ASN A 94 -12.31 27.39 -3.72
CA ASN A 94 -12.42 28.72 -3.16
C ASN A 94 -11.15 29.09 -2.41
N LEU A 95 -10.75 30.35 -2.51
CA LEU A 95 -9.64 30.88 -1.74
C LEU A 95 -10.07 31.08 -0.28
N LYS A 96 -9.31 30.53 0.65
CA LYS A 96 -9.49 30.74 2.08
C LYS A 96 -8.71 31.98 2.52
N VAL A 97 -9.37 32.85 3.27
CA VAL A 97 -8.76 34.05 3.84
C VAL A 97 -8.08 33.67 5.15
N LYS A 98 -6.84 34.09 5.33
CA LYS A 98 -6.04 33.91 6.55
C LYS A 98 -5.56 35.28 7.02
N ARG A 99 -5.39 35.47 8.33
CA ARG A 99 -5.04 36.77 8.92
C ARG A 99 -3.93 36.63 9.96
N ALA A 100 -2.94 37.51 9.88
CA ALA A 100 -1.87 37.61 10.85
C ALA A 100 -2.38 38.13 12.21
N MET A 101 -1.57 37.97 13.27
CA MET A 101 -1.84 38.68 14.52
C MET A 101 -1.63 40.18 14.33
N ASP A 102 -2.49 41.00 14.93
CA ASP A 102 -2.32 42.47 14.90
C ASP A 102 -0.96 42.89 15.50
N ALA A 103 -0.46 42.13 16.48
CA ALA A 103 0.83 42.35 17.13
C ALA A 103 2.05 42.15 16.21
N THR A 104 1.93 41.37 15.14
CA THR A 104 3.04 41.03 14.23
C THR A 104 2.93 41.74 12.88
N LEU A 105 1.89 42.54 12.65
CA LEU A 105 1.73 43.36 11.44
C LEU A 105 2.94 44.26 11.12
N PRO A 106 3.64 44.89 12.10
CA PRO A 106 4.80 45.74 11.81
C PRO A 106 6.00 45.02 11.17
N LEU A 107 5.98 43.68 11.06
CA LEU A 107 7.03 42.88 10.46
C LEU A 107 6.93 42.85 8.93
N GLU A 108 7.00 44.01 8.29
CA GLU A 108 6.74 44.17 6.84
C GLU A 108 7.97 43.88 5.96
N ASP A 109 9.17 44.08 6.49
CA ASP A 109 10.42 43.96 5.75
C ASP A 109 11.38 42.91 6.33
N ASP A 110 12.38 42.53 5.52
CA ASP A 110 13.37 41.55 5.92
C ASP A 110 14.14 42.00 7.19
N MET A 111 14.32 43.32 7.37
CA MET A 111 15.06 43.91 8.50
C MET A 111 14.29 43.87 9.82
N ALA A 112 12.96 43.90 9.80
CA ALA A 112 12.14 43.75 11.00
C ALA A 112 12.42 42.43 11.75
N PHE A 113 12.88 41.40 11.04
CA PHE A 113 13.27 40.12 11.62
C PHE A 113 14.68 40.10 12.22
N LYS A 114 15.40 41.23 12.26
CA LYS A 114 16.75 41.28 12.85
C LYS A 114 16.74 40.99 14.35
N ASP A 115 15.82 41.65 15.07
CA ASP A 115 15.68 41.56 16.53
C ASP A 115 14.37 40.87 16.96
N PHE A 116 13.69 40.21 16.01
CA PHE A 116 12.45 39.48 16.28
C PHE A 116 12.71 38.27 17.18
N ASN A 117 12.02 38.23 18.31
CA ASN A 117 12.05 37.10 19.24
C ASN A 117 10.64 36.85 19.78
N ALA A 118 10.17 35.61 19.63
CA ALA A 118 8.86 35.18 20.10
C ALA A 118 8.93 33.71 20.53
N THR A 119 8.07 33.32 21.47
CA THR A 119 7.93 31.92 21.88
C THR A 119 6.54 31.42 21.53
N ILE A 120 6.46 30.32 20.78
CA ILE A 120 5.19 29.69 20.42
C ILE A 120 5.03 28.43 21.25
N ARG A 121 3.87 28.28 21.90
CA ARG A 121 3.47 27.05 22.61
C ARG A 121 2.18 26.55 21.99
N CYS A 122 2.19 25.35 21.41
CA CYS A 122 1.02 24.78 20.75
C CYS A 122 0.78 23.34 21.20
N GLU A 123 -0.38 22.80 20.80
CA GLU A 123 -0.73 21.39 20.92
C GLU A 123 0.24 20.46 20.18
N ASP A 124 0.21 19.17 20.53
CA ASP A 124 0.93 18.12 19.79
C ASP A 124 0.36 17.94 18.37
N PRO A 125 1.20 17.50 17.41
CA PRO A 125 0.77 17.20 16.05
C PRO A 125 -0.45 16.28 16.00
N ASN A 126 -1.49 16.69 15.27
CA ASN A 126 -2.72 15.94 15.13
C ASN A 126 -3.32 16.09 13.71
N PRO A 127 -4.14 15.14 13.24
CA PRO A 127 -4.70 15.16 11.89
C PRO A 127 -5.89 16.14 11.72
N SER A 128 -6.30 16.91 12.72
CA SER A 128 -7.42 17.83 12.53
C SER A 128 -6.98 19.08 11.76
N LEU A 129 -7.43 19.23 10.50
CA LEU A 129 -7.07 20.36 9.63
C LEU A 129 -7.69 21.71 10.08
N TYR A 130 -8.77 21.65 10.85
CA TYR A 130 -9.58 22.83 11.21
C TYR A 130 -9.37 23.30 12.66
N THR A 131 -8.64 22.53 13.47
CA THR A 131 -8.33 22.90 14.85
C THR A 131 -6.85 23.19 14.99
N PHE A 132 -6.55 24.23 15.75
CA PHE A 132 -5.21 24.55 16.19
C PHE A 132 -5.36 25.30 17.51
N VAL A 133 -4.66 24.85 18.54
CA VAL A 133 -4.63 25.49 19.84
C VAL A 133 -3.19 25.82 20.18
N GLY A 134 -2.93 27.10 20.44
CA GLY A 134 -1.62 27.54 20.87
C GLY A 134 -1.63 28.98 21.35
N ASN A 135 -0.49 29.43 21.84
CA ASN A 135 -0.24 30.78 22.28
C ASN A 135 1.09 31.27 21.70
N LEU A 136 1.10 32.53 21.26
CA LEU A 136 2.27 33.29 20.89
C LEU A 136 2.62 34.24 22.03
N GLU A 137 3.80 34.09 22.61
CA GLU A 137 4.39 35.03 23.54
C GLU A 137 5.32 35.97 22.76
N TYR A 138 4.90 37.22 22.61
CA TYR A 138 5.60 38.27 21.85
C TYR A 138 5.53 39.58 22.64
N GLU A 139 6.65 40.32 22.73
CA GLU A 139 6.75 41.57 23.50
C GLU A 139 6.23 41.48 24.96
N LYS A 140 6.44 40.34 25.62
CA LYS A 140 5.95 40.03 26.99
C LYS A 140 4.42 39.96 27.12
N GLN A 141 3.70 39.91 26.01
CA GLN A 141 2.26 39.70 25.97
C GLN A 141 1.96 38.33 25.35
N VAL A 142 0.88 37.71 25.81
CA VAL A 142 0.46 36.39 25.35
C VAL A 142 -0.77 36.55 24.48
N TYR A 143 -0.70 36.03 23.26
CA TYR A 143 -1.77 36.05 22.28
C TYR A 143 -2.23 34.62 21.99
N SER A 144 -3.53 34.36 22.10
CA SER A 144 -4.11 33.08 21.69
C SER A 144 -4.05 32.94 20.17
N LEU A 145 -3.70 31.75 19.70
CA LEU A 145 -3.61 31.44 18.28
C LEU A 145 -4.88 30.74 17.78
N ASP A 146 -5.39 31.20 16.64
CA ASP A 146 -6.55 30.64 15.97
C ASP A 146 -6.17 29.88 14.68
N PRO A 147 -7.00 28.91 14.23
CA PRO A 147 -6.79 28.22 12.94
C PRO A 147 -6.73 29.16 11.73
N SER A 148 -7.30 30.36 11.83
CA SER A 148 -7.25 31.41 10.79
C SER A 148 -5.84 31.96 10.53
N GLN A 149 -4.89 31.65 11.41
CA GLN A 149 -3.51 32.14 11.37
C GLN A 149 -2.52 31.07 10.92
N ILE A 150 -3.00 29.83 10.77
CA ILE A 150 -2.19 28.70 10.37
C ILE A 150 -2.29 28.47 8.87
N LEU A 151 -1.14 28.35 8.23
CA LEU A 151 -0.96 28.04 6.82
C LEU A 151 -0.48 26.60 6.71
N LEU A 152 -1.28 25.73 6.09
CA LEU A 152 -0.98 24.30 6.03
C LEU A 152 -0.03 23.99 4.87
N ARG A 153 0.87 23.04 5.09
CA ARG A 153 1.77 22.50 4.08
C ARG A 153 1.00 22.14 2.81
N ASP A 154 1.62 22.36 1.65
CA ASP A 154 1.06 22.06 0.32
C ASP A 154 -0.19 22.87 -0.07
N SER A 155 -0.66 23.80 0.77
CA SER A 155 -1.52 24.89 0.32
C SER A 155 -0.69 25.92 -0.46
N LYS A 156 -1.34 26.69 -1.33
CA LYS A 156 -0.67 27.65 -2.22
C LYS A 156 -1.06 29.09 -1.89
N LEU A 157 -0.06 29.97 -1.79
CA LEU A 157 -0.30 31.40 -1.63
C LEU A 157 -0.83 31.98 -2.95
N ARG A 158 -1.97 32.66 -2.91
CA ARG A 158 -2.60 33.31 -4.05
C ARG A 158 -2.93 34.74 -3.71
N ASN A 159 -3.05 35.59 -4.72
CA ASN A 159 -3.52 36.98 -4.58
C ASN A 159 -2.86 37.76 -3.43
N THR A 160 -1.60 37.47 -3.12
CA THR A 160 -0.81 38.11 -2.06
C THR A 160 0.65 38.01 -2.50
N SER A 161 1.38 39.12 -2.47
CA SER A 161 2.72 39.20 -3.08
C SER A 161 3.75 38.37 -2.32
N TYR A 162 3.70 38.43 -1.00
CA TYR A 162 4.50 37.60 -0.11
C TYR A 162 3.86 37.51 1.27
N ILE A 163 4.27 36.52 2.05
CA ILE A 163 4.00 36.42 3.49
C ILE A 163 5.28 36.06 4.22
N TYR A 164 5.35 36.46 5.49
CA TYR A 164 6.31 35.90 6.44
C TYR A 164 5.57 34.97 7.39
N GLY A 165 6.15 33.80 7.61
CA GLY A 165 5.63 32.85 8.57
C GLY A 165 6.75 32.14 9.30
N VAL A 166 6.45 31.60 10.47
CA VAL A 166 7.36 30.77 11.24
C VAL A 166 6.90 29.32 11.20
N VAL A 167 7.83 28.41 10.99
CA VAL A 167 7.55 26.98 10.86
C VAL A 167 7.17 26.39 12.22
N ILE A 168 5.98 25.80 12.31
CA ILE A 168 5.48 25.15 13.53
C ILE A 168 5.68 23.64 13.46
N PHE A 169 5.25 23.02 12.36
CA PHE A 169 5.37 21.56 12.14
C PHE A 169 6.03 21.26 10.80
N THR A 170 6.98 20.31 10.81
CA THR A 170 7.71 19.87 9.60
C THR A 170 7.50 18.37 9.34
N GLY A 171 7.74 17.94 8.11
CA GLY A 171 7.77 16.51 7.76
C GLY A 171 6.50 15.77 8.16
N HIS A 172 6.65 14.66 8.88
CA HIS A 172 5.54 13.82 9.34
C HIS A 172 4.64 14.49 10.39
N ASP A 173 5.09 15.55 11.05
CA ASP A 173 4.31 16.27 12.07
C ASP A 173 3.33 17.26 11.44
N SER A 174 3.54 17.63 10.16
CA SER A 174 2.57 18.47 9.45
C SER A 174 1.20 17.80 9.35
N LYS A 175 0.13 18.58 9.53
CA LYS A 175 -1.25 18.06 9.59
C LYS A 175 -1.65 17.29 8.32
N VAL A 176 -1.13 17.71 7.16
CA VAL A 176 -1.35 17.01 5.88
C VAL A 176 -0.71 15.62 5.87
N MET A 177 0.50 15.47 6.44
CA MET A 177 1.16 14.16 6.53
C MET A 177 0.52 13.28 7.60
N GLN A 178 -0.02 13.84 8.68
CA GLN A 178 -0.80 13.12 9.68
C GLN A 178 -2.12 12.56 9.09
N ASN A 179 -2.71 13.25 8.12
CA ASN A 179 -3.86 12.73 7.36
C ASN A 179 -3.47 11.80 6.22
N SER A 180 -2.19 11.71 5.87
CA SER A 180 -1.76 10.84 4.78
C SER A 180 -1.90 9.37 5.22
N THR A 181 -2.62 8.59 4.43
CA THR A 181 -2.67 7.15 4.65
C THR A 181 -1.34 6.55 4.21
N LYS A 182 -0.75 5.67 5.03
CA LYS A 182 0.37 4.84 4.57
C LYS A 182 -0.06 4.16 3.28
N SER A 183 0.75 4.29 2.22
CA SER A 183 0.40 3.76 0.90
C SER A 183 0.01 2.28 1.04
N PRO A 184 -1.28 1.93 0.92
CA PRO A 184 -1.69 0.55 1.10
C PRO A 184 -1.17 -0.26 -0.08
N SER A 185 -0.85 -1.54 0.13
CA SER A 185 -0.71 -2.47 -0.99
C SER A 185 -2.08 -2.58 -1.66
N LYS A 186 -2.28 -1.87 -2.77
CA LYS A 186 -3.56 -1.80 -3.48
C LYS A 186 -3.82 -3.13 -4.18
N ARG A 187 -4.34 -4.12 -3.45
CA ARG A 187 -4.89 -5.33 -4.06
C ARG A 187 -6.27 -5.02 -4.62
N SER A 188 -6.50 -5.41 -5.88
CA SER A 188 -7.81 -5.24 -6.48
C SER A 188 -8.82 -6.23 -5.89
N SER A 189 -10.11 -5.86 -5.92
CA SER A 189 -11.18 -6.79 -5.57
C SER A 189 -11.20 -8.02 -6.50
N ILE A 190 -10.70 -7.87 -7.73
CA ILE A 190 -10.54 -8.96 -8.70
C ILE A 190 -9.45 -9.94 -8.23
N GLU A 191 -8.30 -9.47 -7.77
CA GLU A 191 -7.24 -10.34 -7.21
C GLU A 191 -7.76 -11.17 -6.04
N SER A 192 -8.52 -10.57 -5.12
CA SER A 192 -9.09 -11.30 -3.98
C SER A 192 -10.09 -12.38 -4.42
N LYS A 193 -10.89 -12.11 -5.46
CA LYS A 193 -11.80 -13.11 -6.06
C LYS A 193 -11.04 -14.21 -6.80
N MET A 194 -9.93 -13.87 -7.45
CA MET A 194 -9.07 -14.82 -8.15
C MET A 194 -8.48 -15.84 -7.18
N ASP A 195 -7.97 -15.38 -6.03
CA ASP A 195 -7.44 -16.25 -4.97
C ASP A 195 -8.50 -17.26 -4.50
N TYR A 196 -9.74 -16.81 -4.28
CA TYR A 196 -10.85 -17.68 -3.91
C TYR A 196 -11.12 -18.77 -4.96
N ILE A 197 -11.18 -18.39 -6.24
CA ILE A 197 -11.38 -19.35 -7.35
C ILE A 197 -10.22 -20.36 -7.38
N ILE A 198 -8.98 -19.91 -7.18
CA ILE A 198 -7.80 -20.79 -7.13
C ILE A 198 -7.95 -21.84 -6.01
N TYR A 199 -8.35 -21.43 -4.80
CA TYR A 199 -8.56 -22.37 -3.69
C TYR A 199 -9.67 -23.38 -3.97
N VAL A 200 -10.77 -22.95 -4.59
CA VAL A 200 -11.88 -23.85 -4.97
C VAL A 200 -11.40 -24.89 -6.00
N LEU A 201 -10.73 -24.44 -7.06
CA LEU A 201 -10.21 -25.34 -8.11
C LEU A 201 -9.16 -26.31 -7.55
N PHE A 202 -8.26 -25.82 -6.69
CA PHE A 202 -7.25 -26.66 -6.05
C PHE A 202 -7.88 -27.74 -5.17
N THR A 203 -8.88 -27.37 -4.35
CA THR A 203 -9.61 -28.33 -3.51
C THR A 203 -10.34 -29.37 -4.35
N LEU A 204 -11.01 -28.95 -5.43
CA LEU A 204 -11.69 -29.85 -6.36
C LEU A 204 -10.71 -30.84 -7.02
N LEU A 205 -9.55 -30.35 -7.49
CA LEU A 205 -8.50 -31.17 -8.09
C LEU A 205 -8.02 -32.24 -7.11
N VAL A 206 -7.72 -31.86 -5.86
CA VAL A 206 -7.29 -32.80 -4.83
C VAL A 206 -8.35 -33.87 -4.56
N LEU A 207 -9.62 -33.49 -4.48
CA LEU A 207 -10.73 -34.44 -4.29
C LEU A 207 -10.85 -35.42 -5.45
N ILE A 208 -10.81 -34.96 -6.70
CA ILE A 208 -10.88 -35.83 -7.88
C ILE A 208 -9.67 -36.79 -7.90
N SER A 209 -8.47 -36.31 -7.59
CA SER A 209 -7.28 -37.15 -7.52
C SER A 209 -7.39 -38.22 -6.43
N MET A 210 -7.91 -37.87 -5.24
CA MET A 210 -8.14 -38.84 -4.17
C MET A 210 -9.18 -39.89 -4.56
N ILE A 211 -10.32 -39.46 -5.11
CA ILE A 211 -11.38 -40.37 -5.55
C ILE A 211 -10.87 -41.33 -6.62
N SER A 212 -10.18 -40.80 -7.64
CA SER A 212 -9.60 -41.61 -8.71
C SER A 212 -8.60 -42.64 -8.18
N SER A 213 -7.73 -42.24 -7.24
CA SER A 213 -6.77 -43.14 -6.61
C SER A 213 -7.44 -44.25 -5.79
N ILE A 214 -8.47 -43.92 -5.00
CA ILE A 214 -9.21 -44.90 -4.20
C ILE A 214 -9.95 -45.90 -5.10
N LEU A 215 -10.61 -45.41 -6.15
CA LEU A 215 -11.33 -46.26 -7.10
C LEU A 215 -10.38 -47.22 -7.82
N TYR A 216 -9.22 -46.73 -8.27
CA TYR A 216 -8.23 -47.56 -8.93
C TYR A 216 -7.73 -48.71 -8.03
N VAL A 217 -7.35 -48.40 -6.79
CA VAL A 217 -6.91 -49.42 -5.81
C VAL A 217 -8.04 -50.40 -5.51
N SER A 218 -9.28 -49.91 -5.38
CA SER A 218 -10.44 -50.76 -5.11
C SER A 218 -10.68 -51.76 -6.24
N ILE A 219 -10.57 -51.34 -7.50
CA ILE A 219 -10.70 -52.22 -8.67
C ILE A 219 -9.60 -53.28 -8.66
N GLU A 220 -8.35 -52.90 -8.39
CA GLU A 220 -7.22 -53.84 -8.37
C GLU A 220 -7.40 -54.91 -7.27
N VAL A 221 -7.88 -54.51 -6.08
CA VAL A 221 -8.19 -55.44 -5.00
C VAL A 221 -9.30 -56.41 -5.40
N VAL A 222 -10.37 -55.93 -6.04
CA VAL A 222 -11.45 -56.80 -6.54
C VAL A 222 -10.92 -57.83 -7.54
N LYS A 223 -10.05 -57.42 -8.48
CA LYS A 223 -9.43 -58.32 -9.46
C LYS A 223 -8.61 -59.42 -8.78
N VAL A 224 -7.83 -59.07 -7.75
CA VAL A 224 -7.03 -60.04 -6.99
C VAL A 224 -7.94 -60.99 -6.19
N LEU A 225 -8.98 -60.49 -5.53
CA LEU A 225 -9.92 -61.33 -4.79
C LEU A 225 -10.65 -62.31 -5.71
N GLN A 226 -11.06 -61.88 -6.90
CA GLN A 226 -11.65 -62.77 -7.91
C GLN A 226 -10.68 -63.90 -8.30
N ALA A 227 -9.39 -63.60 -8.52
CA ALA A 227 -8.40 -64.62 -8.83
C ALA A 227 -8.21 -65.61 -7.66
N MET A 228 -8.23 -65.12 -6.41
CA MET A 228 -8.16 -65.96 -5.22
C MET A 228 -9.36 -66.91 -5.13
N PHE A 229 -10.57 -66.42 -5.40
CA PHE A 229 -11.77 -67.26 -5.41
C PHE A 229 -11.71 -68.34 -6.49
N ILE A 230 -11.25 -68.03 -7.70
CA ILE A 230 -11.03 -69.02 -8.78
C ILE A 230 -10.06 -70.11 -8.31
N ASN A 231 -8.97 -69.73 -7.64
CA ASN A 231 -7.95 -70.68 -7.18
C ASN A 231 -8.40 -71.58 -6.02
N GLN A 232 -9.43 -71.18 -5.28
CA GLN A 232 -9.97 -71.90 -4.12
C GLN A 232 -11.24 -72.72 -4.44
N ASP A 233 -11.70 -72.69 -5.69
CA ASP A 233 -12.90 -73.42 -6.09
C ASP A 233 -12.64 -74.94 -6.18
N ILE A 234 -13.32 -75.70 -5.32
CA ILE A 234 -13.21 -77.16 -5.24
C ILE A 234 -13.76 -77.82 -6.52
N GLN A 235 -14.75 -77.21 -7.19
CA GLN A 235 -15.33 -77.78 -8.41
C GLN A 235 -14.35 -77.73 -9.61
N MET A 236 -13.31 -76.90 -9.52
CA MET A 236 -12.25 -76.80 -10.53
C MET A 236 -10.95 -77.51 -10.10
N TYR A 237 -11.03 -78.40 -9.11
CA TYR A 237 -9.91 -79.23 -8.68
C TYR A 237 -9.91 -80.58 -9.42
N ASP A 238 -8.75 -80.94 -9.98
CA ASP A 238 -8.58 -82.25 -10.63
C ASP A 238 -8.05 -83.28 -9.63
N GLU A 239 -8.89 -84.27 -9.30
CA GLU A 239 -8.56 -85.35 -8.36
C GLU A 239 -7.49 -86.30 -8.90
N GLU A 240 -7.39 -86.49 -10.21
CA GLU A 240 -6.42 -87.43 -10.81
C GLU A 240 -4.99 -86.86 -10.82
N SER A 241 -4.81 -85.60 -11.24
CA SER A 241 -3.49 -84.96 -11.23
C SER A 241 -3.13 -84.29 -9.90
N GLY A 242 -4.10 -84.14 -8.98
CA GLY A 242 -3.93 -83.52 -7.67
C GLY A 242 -3.66 -82.02 -7.71
N LYS A 243 -4.21 -81.31 -8.71
CA LYS A 243 -3.92 -79.89 -8.96
C LYS A 243 -5.20 -79.02 -8.97
N PRO A 244 -5.22 -77.88 -8.27
CA PRO A 244 -6.31 -76.90 -8.38
C PRO A 244 -6.17 -76.04 -9.64
N ALA A 245 -7.27 -75.41 -10.05
CA ALA A 245 -7.23 -74.29 -10.99
C ALA A 245 -6.32 -73.18 -10.45
N HIS A 246 -5.49 -72.61 -11.33
CA HIS A 246 -4.53 -71.58 -10.96
C HIS A 246 -4.55 -70.44 -11.98
N ALA A 247 -5.27 -69.37 -11.67
CA ALA A 247 -5.28 -68.12 -12.39
C ALA A 247 -3.89 -67.47 -12.34
N ARG A 248 -3.21 -67.41 -13.50
CA ARG A 248 -1.86 -66.82 -13.63
C ARG A 248 -1.85 -65.29 -13.69
N THR A 249 -3.00 -64.67 -13.95
CA THR A 249 -3.18 -63.22 -14.02
C THR A 249 -4.56 -62.84 -13.47
N SER A 250 -4.61 -61.84 -12.60
CA SER A 250 -5.87 -61.29 -12.07
C SER A 250 -6.53 -60.28 -13.01
N ASN A 251 -5.79 -59.79 -14.00
CA ASN A 251 -6.24 -58.68 -14.83
C ASN A 251 -7.30 -59.07 -15.87
N LEU A 252 -7.37 -60.35 -16.21
CA LEU A 252 -8.25 -60.89 -17.27
C LEU A 252 -9.51 -61.59 -16.72
N ASN A 253 -9.72 -61.58 -15.40
CA ASN A 253 -10.83 -62.29 -14.78
C ASN A 253 -12.20 -61.85 -15.34
N GLU A 254 -12.36 -60.56 -15.62
CA GLU A 254 -13.58 -59.98 -16.18
C GLU A 254 -13.80 -60.31 -17.67
N GLU A 255 -12.72 -60.62 -18.41
CA GLU A 255 -12.79 -60.97 -19.82
C GLU A 255 -13.31 -62.40 -20.04
N LEU A 256 -13.16 -63.28 -19.04
CA LEU A 256 -13.67 -64.66 -19.11
C LEU A 256 -15.19 -64.71 -19.35
N GLY A 257 -15.94 -63.73 -18.84
CA GLY A 257 -17.39 -63.61 -19.05
C GLY A 257 -17.79 -63.03 -20.42
N GLN A 258 -16.81 -62.62 -21.23
CA GLN A 258 -17.01 -62.00 -22.54
C GLN A 258 -16.51 -62.88 -23.71
N VAL A 259 -16.09 -64.12 -23.43
CA VAL A 259 -15.57 -65.04 -24.44
C VAL A 259 -16.71 -65.53 -25.36
N ASP A 260 -16.60 -65.26 -26.66
CA ASP A 260 -17.59 -65.64 -27.69
C ASP A 260 -17.19 -66.87 -28.51
N THR A 261 -15.88 -67.16 -28.65
CA THR A 261 -15.37 -68.29 -29.44
C THR A 261 -14.31 -69.07 -28.67
N ILE A 262 -14.46 -70.40 -28.60
CA ILE A 262 -13.50 -71.32 -27.98
C ILE A 262 -12.87 -72.20 -29.06
N LEU A 263 -11.53 -72.15 -29.16
CA LEU A 263 -10.76 -73.04 -30.03
C LEU A 263 -10.19 -74.18 -29.19
N SER A 264 -10.56 -75.44 -29.49
CA SER A 264 -10.07 -76.63 -28.76
C SER A 264 -9.20 -77.52 -29.65
N ASP A 265 -8.06 -77.95 -29.13
CA ASP A 265 -7.20 -78.98 -29.72
C ASP A 265 -7.75 -80.39 -29.38
N LYS A 266 -7.58 -81.37 -30.28
CA LYS A 266 -8.06 -82.75 -30.14
C LYS A 266 -7.00 -83.72 -29.61
N THR A 267 -5.74 -83.31 -29.48
CA THR A 267 -4.63 -84.21 -29.14
C THR A 267 -4.38 -84.41 -27.64
N ALA A 268 -5.12 -83.74 -26.75
CA ALA A 268 -4.82 -83.71 -25.30
C ALA A 268 -6.05 -83.72 -24.36
N HIS A 269 -7.22 -84.20 -24.82
CA HIS A 269 -8.37 -84.50 -23.95
C HIS A 269 -8.38 -85.97 -23.54
#